data_AF-A0A399XM28-F1
#
_entry.id   AF-A0A399XM28-F1
#
_cell.length_a   1.000
_cell.length_b   1.000
_cell.length_c   1.000
_cell.angle_alpha   90.00
_cell.angle_beta   90.00
_cell.angle_gamma   90.00
#
_symmetry.space_group_name_H-M   'P 1'
#
loop_
_entity.id
_entity.type
_entity.pdbx_description
1 polymer ?
#
loop_
_entity_poly.entity_id
_entity_poly.type
_entity_poly.pdbx_seq_one_letter_code
_entity_poly.pdbx_strand_id
1 'polypeptide(L)' 'MISYNGELGFGITGDREAVPDIDVLTRAIEDHFYELRESRQ' A
#
# COMPACT_ATOMS: atom_id res chain seq x y z
N MET A 1 -2.94 2.47 -9.33
CA MET A 1 -1.52 2.03 -9.36
C MET A 1 -0.85 2.72 -10.54
N ILE A 2 0.29 3.36 -10.31
CA ILE A 2 1.05 4.12 -11.30
C ILE A 2 2.50 3.59 -11.26
N SER A 3 3.08 3.35 -12.43
CA SER A 3 4.51 3.05 -12.57
C SER A 3 5.18 4.20 -13.29
N TYR A 4 6.21 4.78 -12.69
CA TYR A 4 6.96 5.90 -13.25
C TYR A 4 8.40 5.90 -12.76
N ASN A 5 9.35 6.14 -13.66
CA ASN A 5 10.79 6.22 -13.34
C ASN A 5 11.36 5.01 -12.57
N GLY A 6 10.87 3.79 -12.85
CA GLY A 6 11.29 2.58 -12.13
C GLY A 6 10.71 2.45 -10.72
N GLU A 7 9.90 3.41 -10.29
CA GLU A 7 9.17 3.38 -9.02
C GLU A 7 7.73 2.95 -9.26
N LEU A 8 7.19 2.18 -8.31
CA LEU A 8 5.79 1.78 -8.28
C LEU A 8 5.09 2.55 -7.16
N GLY A 9 4.10 3.35 -7.55
CA GLY A 9 3.18 4.02 -6.63
C GLY A 9 1.81 3.34 -6.61
N PHE A 10 1.25 3.19 -5.42
CA PHE A 10 -0.15 2.78 -5.27
C PHE A 10 -0.88 3.76 -4.34
N GLY A 11 -2.21 3.73 -4.43
CA GLY A 11 -3.08 4.54 -3.59
C GLY A 11 -4.41 3.84 -3.45
N ILE A 12 -5.03 3.98 -2.29
CA ILE A 12 -6.32 3.41 -1.96
C ILE A 12 -7.30 4.57 -1.78
N THR A 13 -8.44 4.48 -2.43
CA THR A 13 -9.53 5.46 -2.29
C THR A 13 -10.77 4.73 -1.85
N GLY A 14 -11.49 5.32 -0.90
CA GLY A 14 -12.72 4.76 -0.37
C GLY A 14 -13.57 5.84 0.24
N ASP A 15 -14.83 5.49 0.47
CA ASP A 15 -15.74 6.32 1.24
C ASP A 15 -15.28 6.36 2.71
N ARG A 16 -15.14 7.56 3.27
CA ARG A 16 -14.60 7.75 4.62
C ARG A 16 -15.57 7.31 5.72
N GLU A 17 -16.89 7.36 5.46
CA GLU A 17 -17.89 6.91 6.43
C GLU A 17 -17.95 5.37 6.47
N ALA A 18 -17.77 4.73 5.31
CA ALA A 18 -17.72 3.27 5.21
C ALA A 18 -16.39 2.66 5.66
N VAL A 19 -15.26 3.35 5.43
CA VAL A 19 -13.91 2.89 5.75
C VAL A 19 -13.12 4.02 6.41
N PRO A 20 -13.35 4.29 7.71
CA PRO A 20 -12.72 5.39 8.42
C PRO A 20 -11.21 5.21 8.63
N ASP A 21 -10.71 3.98 8.50
CA ASP A 21 -9.36 3.50 8.80
C ASP A 21 -8.59 3.08 7.53
N ILE A 22 -8.89 3.72 6.40
CA ILE A 22 -8.24 3.46 5.11
C ILE A 22 -6.71 3.65 5.13
N ASP A 23 -6.21 4.50 6.04
CA ASP A 23 -4.77 4.70 6.28
C ASP A 23 -4.12 3.49 6.95
N VAL A 24 -4.83 2.79 7.84
CA VAL A 24 -4.35 1.56 8.47
C VAL A 24 -4.21 0.45 7.43
N LEU A 25 -5.20 0.31 6.55
CA LEU A 25 -5.13 -0.64 5.42
C LEU A 25 -3.96 -0.32 4.48
N THR A 26 -3.73 0.97 4.20
CA THR A 26 -2.63 1.41 3.35
C THR A 26 -1.29 1.00 3.94
N ARG A 27 -1.07 1.26 5.24
CA ARG A 27 0.16 0.87 5.95
C ARG A 27 0.38 -0.64 5.97
N ALA A 28 -0.66 -1.42 6.27
CA ALA A 28 -0.56 -2.87 6.32
C ALA A 28 -0.12 -3.47 4.96
N ILE A 29 -0.56 -2.88 3.85
CA ILE A 29 -0.12 -3.29 2.52
C ILE A 29 1.35 -2.93 2.29
N GLU A 30 1.80 -1.72 2.67
CA GLU A 30 3.22 -1.33 2.57
C GLU A 30 4.12 -2.28 3.38
N ASP A 31 3.74 -2.58 4.62
CA ASP A 31 4.50 -3.45 5.52
C ASP A 31 4.65 -4.86 4.93
N HIS A 32 3.56 -5.45 4.41
CA HIS A 32 3.64 -6.78 3.79
C HIS A 32 4.48 -6.81 2.51
N PHE A 33 4.45 -5.76 1.70
CA PHE A 33 5.36 -5.66 0.54
C PHE A 33 6.83 -5.58 0.99
N TYR A 34 7.09 -4.87 2.09
CA TYR A 34 8.43 -4.79 2.67
C TYR A 34 8.89 -6.15 3.19
N GLU A 35 8.08 -6.86 3.96
CA GLU A 35 8.34 -8.21 4.47
C GLU A 35 8.59 -9.22 3.33
N LEU A 36 7.74 -9.19 2.29
CA LEU A 36 7.92 -10.04 1.11
C LEU A 36 9.23 -9.77 0.37
N ARG A 37 9.67 -8.50 0.33
CA ARG A 37 10.95 -8.13 -0.28
C ARG A 37 12.13 -8.62 0.57
N GLU A 38 12.06 -8.51 1.89
CA GLU A 38 13.13 -8.96 2.78
C GLU A 38 13.23 -10.48 2.86
N SER A 39 12.11 -11.20 2.85
CA SER A 39 12.10 -12.68 2.86
C SER A 39 12.68 -13.34 1.60
N ARG A 40 12.91 -12.57 0.53
CA ARG A 40 13.45 -13.04 -0.76
C ARG A 40 14.97 -12.86 -0.89
N GLN A 41 15.65 -12.32 0.12
CA GLN A 41 17.12 -12.19 0.21
C GLN A 41 17.73 -13.35 0.99
#